data_AF-A0A8H9WCS7-F1
#
_entry.id   AF-A0A8H9WCS7-F1
#
_cell.length_a   1.000
_cell.length_b   1.000
_cell.length_c   1.000
_cell.angle_alpha   90.00
_cell.angle_beta   90.00
_cell.angle_gamma   90.00
#
_symmetry.space_group_name_H-M   'P 1'
#
loop_
_entity.id
_entity.type
_entity.pdbx_description
1 polymer ?
#
loop_
_entity_poly.entity_id
_entity_poly.type
_entity_poly.pdbx_seq_one_letter_code
_entity_poly.pdbx_strand_id
1 'polypeptide(L)'
;MKLEDLVKFIPSESILRAIRSSLMTRFADLSLRDKKRKEFELRRKQRVEPHRVLFFFQSNDPYSTLAAQFLHKIQDSYAVKLEIHLVGEEGYDALPEPEMYRKYVFSDVQKIAPYYGIDFSNTRIPSPEEKNRFLSHLCSLNQEELIQQLPSISLEFWRGQFSGNTSSDTIIKDTVKQGNQKRDECGHYLGAIFHYGGENYWGIDRINFLLERLETLGVKKGASLRVNPALQNAPSRQLSDVKLEIFFSANSPYTYLAFNRVKELGKTYGIPVIVRPIMPMLMRKMDISRRKGFYILSDSARVAEKLEIPFGKVKTPIGYPLRRIYSLFPYVNSHDKGFDYLYKCMEAIFATGTQVGSKVFLRQLLTDLGLDADEGFKHLDATDWEAGFEKNRLDMYKVNCWGAPTFKLFHKNDNILSIWGQDRIWLVEEELKKL
;
A
#
# COMPACT_ATOMS: atom_id res chain seq x y z
N MET A 1 28.52 -35.63 -18.16
CA MET A 1 27.67 -35.19 -17.04
C MET A 1 26.24 -35.19 -17.57
N LYS A 2 25.36 -36.05 -17.05
CA LYS A 2 24.00 -36.19 -17.61
C LYS A 2 23.14 -35.01 -17.17
N LEU A 3 22.19 -34.59 -18.01
CA LEU A 3 21.25 -33.49 -17.70
C LEU A 3 20.42 -33.75 -16.42
N GLU A 4 20.33 -35.01 -16.01
CA GLU A 4 19.67 -35.47 -14.79
C GLU A 4 20.43 -35.10 -13.50
N ASP A 5 21.74 -34.84 -13.58
CA ASP A 5 22.56 -34.43 -12.43
C ASP A 5 22.38 -32.93 -12.07
N LEU A 6 21.74 -32.14 -12.94
CA LEU A 6 21.44 -30.71 -12.73
C LEU A 6 20.17 -30.46 -11.91
N VAL A 7 19.36 -31.49 -11.64
CA VAL A 7 18.15 -31.40 -10.80
C VAL A 7 18.49 -31.36 -9.29
N LYS A 8 19.77 -31.57 -8.91
CA LYS A 8 20.23 -31.56 -7.50
C LYS A 8 20.62 -30.20 -6.94
N PHE A 9 20.49 -29.11 -7.70
CA PHE A 9 20.77 -27.74 -7.20
C PHE A 9 19.49 -26.94 -6.94
N ILE A 10 18.47 -27.55 -6.34
CA ILE A 10 17.45 -26.76 -5.64
C ILE A 10 18.14 -26.20 -4.39
N PRO A 11 18.37 -24.88 -4.29
CA PRO A 11 18.99 -24.33 -3.10
C PRO A 11 18.06 -24.66 -1.92
N SER A 12 18.63 -25.10 -0.79
CA SER A 12 17.83 -25.34 0.41
C SER A 12 16.97 -24.12 0.75
N GLU A 13 15.79 -24.33 1.36
CA GLU A 13 14.88 -23.23 1.70
C GLU A 13 15.57 -22.10 2.50
N SER A 14 16.60 -22.45 3.28
CA SER A 14 17.42 -21.48 4.02
C SER A 14 18.24 -20.57 3.08
N ILE A 15 18.84 -21.11 2.02
CA ILE A 15 19.59 -20.35 1.02
C ILE A 15 18.66 -19.45 0.23
N LEU A 16 17.51 -19.96 -0.25
CA LEU A 16 16.51 -19.16 -0.95
C LEU A 16 16.01 -17.99 -0.10
N ARG A 17 15.76 -18.22 1.19
CA ARG A 17 15.38 -17.17 2.14
C ARG A 17 16.47 -16.13 2.35
N ALA A 18 17.74 -16.54 2.39
CA ALA A 18 18.88 -15.61 2.53
C ALA A 18 19.02 -14.72 1.28
N ILE A 19 18.96 -15.30 0.07
CA ILE A 19 18.99 -14.56 -1.19
C ILE A 19 17.82 -13.56 -1.25
N ARG A 20 16.62 -14.02 -0.92
CA ARG A 20 15.43 -13.16 -0.88
C ARG A 20 15.59 -12.01 0.11
N SER A 21 16.11 -12.26 1.32
CA SER A 21 16.32 -11.22 2.34
C SER A 21 17.34 -10.17 1.89
N SER A 22 18.43 -10.60 1.24
CA SER A 22 19.42 -9.69 0.64
C SER A 22 18.81 -8.80 -0.44
N LEU A 23 18.00 -9.39 -1.34
CA LEU A 23 17.29 -8.64 -2.37
C LEU A 23 16.30 -7.63 -1.76
N MET A 24 15.51 -8.06 -0.75
CA MET A 24 14.55 -7.21 -0.06
C MET A 24 15.23 -6.04 0.67
N THR A 25 16.37 -6.29 1.33
CA THR A 25 17.19 -5.25 1.96
C THR A 25 17.65 -4.23 0.92
N ARG A 26 18.13 -4.68 -0.24
CA ARG A 26 18.53 -3.80 -1.34
C ARG A 26 17.36 -2.98 -1.92
N PHE A 27 16.15 -3.52 -1.91
CA PHE A 27 14.95 -2.79 -2.36
C PHE A 27 14.57 -1.65 -1.41
N ALA A 28 14.87 -1.80 -0.11
CA ALA A 28 14.61 -0.81 0.93
C ALA A 28 15.77 0.18 1.15
N ASP A 29 16.87 0.09 0.38
CA ASP A 29 18.07 0.89 0.57
C ASP A 29 17.89 2.34 0.10
N LEU A 30 17.73 3.25 1.06
CA LEU A 30 17.54 4.69 0.83
C LEU A 30 18.80 5.36 0.27
N SER A 31 20.00 4.90 0.62
CA SER A 31 21.25 5.44 0.07
C SER A 31 21.38 5.10 -1.42
N LEU A 32 21.01 3.88 -1.80
CA LEU A 32 20.94 3.49 -3.21
C LEU A 32 19.88 4.29 -3.98
N ARG A 33 18.70 4.53 -3.38
CA ARG A 33 17.66 5.41 -3.94
C ARG A 33 18.23 6.81 -4.20
N ASP A 34 18.88 7.41 -3.21
CA ASP A 34 19.37 8.80 -3.31
C ASP A 34 20.53 8.92 -4.32
N LYS A 35 21.38 7.90 -4.42
CA LYS A 35 22.36 7.80 -5.50
C LYS A 35 21.68 7.80 -6.88
N LYS A 36 20.65 6.96 -7.09
CA LYS A 36 19.89 6.92 -8.35
C LYS A 36 19.21 8.25 -8.67
N ARG A 37 18.68 8.95 -7.65
CA ARG A 37 18.10 10.30 -7.82
C ARG A 37 19.14 11.28 -8.35
N LYS A 38 20.32 11.33 -7.73
CA LYS A 38 21.43 12.20 -8.16
C LYS A 38 21.88 11.90 -9.60
N GLU A 39 22.04 10.61 -9.94
CA GLU A 39 22.40 10.17 -11.29
C GLU A 39 21.33 10.52 -12.34
N PHE A 40 20.04 10.42 -11.99
CA PHE A 40 18.95 10.85 -12.86
C PHE A 40 18.99 12.36 -13.13
N GLU A 41 19.08 13.18 -12.08
CA GLU A 41 19.10 14.64 -12.24
C GLU A 41 20.34 15.14 -12.99
N LEU A 42 21.50 14.50 -12.79
CA LEU A 42 22.71 14.82 -13.55
C LEU A 42 22.50 14.58 -15.05
N ARG A 43 21.97 13.41 -15.43
CA ARG A 43 21.69 13.08 -16.84
C ARG A 43 20.64 14.00 -17.45
N ARG A 44 19.57 14.31 -16.72
CA ARG A 44 18.52 15.24 -17.16
C ARG A 44 19.10 16.62 -17.47
N LYS A 45 19.93 17.16 -16.56
CA LYS A 45 20.60 18.47 -16.75
C LYS A 45 21.56 18.47 -17.94
N GLN A 46 22.37 17.42 -18.09
CA GLN A 46 23.30 17.27 -19.23
C GLN A 46 22.57 17.25 -20.59
N ARG A 47 21.36 16.71 -20.63
CA ARG A 47 20.53 16.64 -21.85
C ARG A 47 19.58 17.83 -22.02
N VAL A 48 19.59 18.78 -21.09
CA VAL A 48 18.66 19.93 -21.08
C VAL A 48 17.19 19.49 -21.14
N GLU A 49 16.87 18.38 -20.47
CA GLU A 49 15.51 17.83 -20.46
C GLU A 49 14.64 18.52 -19.39
N PRO A 50 13.34 18.77 -19.65
CA PRO A 50 12.44 19.26 -18.63
C PRO A 50 12.22 18.20 -17.55
N HIS A 51 11.76 18.64 -16.36
CA HIS A 51 11.27 17.72 -15.34
C HIS A 51 9.99 17.06 -15.84
N ARG A 52 10.05 15.78 -16.23
CA ARG A 52 8.91 15.07 -16.81
C ARG A 52 8.24 14.16 -15.80
N VAL A 53 6.97 14.41 -15.54
CA VAL A 53 6.12 13.57 -14.69
C VAL A 53 5.21 12.77 -15.62
N LEU A 54 5.30 11.45 -15.55
CA LEU A 54 4.37 10.58 -16.25
C LEU A 54 3.20 10.27 -15.33
N PHE A 55 1.99 10.19 -15.86
CA PHE A 55 0.81 9.74 -15.13
C PHE A 55 0.13 8.59 -15.87
N PHE A 56 0.00 7.45 -15.19
CA PHE A 56 -0.65 6.25 -15.73
C PHE A 56 -2.10 6.20 -15.26
N PHE A 57 -3.03 6.47 -16.17
CA PHE A 57 -4.46 6.55 -15.88
C PHE A 57 -5.17 5.26 -16.32
N GLN A 58 -5.91 4.63 -15.41
CA GLN A 58 -6.78 3.49 -15.70
C GLN A 58 -8.25 3.93 -15.66
N SER A 59 -8.99 3.65 -16.73
CA SER A 59 -10.32 4.23 -16.96
C SER A 59 -11.39 3.84 -15.93
N ASN A 60 -11.29 2.66 -15.33
CA ASN A 60 -12.22 2.17 -14.31
C ASN A 60 -11.63 2.11 -12.90
N ASP A 61 -10.56 2.86 -12.65
CA ASP A 61 -9.96 2.98 -11.33
C ASP A 61 -10.35 4.34 -10.70
N PRO A 62 -11.12 4.35 -9.60
CA PRO A 62 -11.53 5.60 -8.97
C PRO A 62 -10.33 6.34 -8.35
N TYR A 63 -9.24 5.64 -7.98
CA TYR A 63 -8.02 6.31 -7.54
C TYR A 63 -7.37 7.07 -8.70
N SER A 64 -7.42 6.54 -9.92
CA SER A 64 -6.94 7.23 -11.12
C SER A 64 -7.71 8.53 -11.33
N THR A 65 -9.02 8.51 -11.10
CA THR A 65 -9.86 9.72 -11.17
C THR A 65 -9.54 10.73 -10.08
N LEU A 66 -9.39 10.28 -8.83
CA LEU A 66 -9.04 11.15 -7.71
C LEU A 66 -7.66 11.81 -7.92
N ALA A 67 -6.67 11.04 -8.37
CA ALA A 67 -5.33 11.53 -8.69
C ALA A 67 -5.34 12.49 -9.90
N ALA A 68 -6.18 12.24 -10.91
CA ALA A 68 -6.29 13.10 -12.09
C ALA A 68 -6.65 14.55 -11.73
N GLN A 69 -7.40 14.76 -10.65
CA GLN A 69 -7.78 16.10 -10.18
C GLN A 69 -6.59 16.98 -9.74
N PHE A 70 -5.41 16.40 -9.60
CA PHE A 70 -4.18 17.11 -9.24
C PHE A 70 -3.28 17.41 -10.45
N LEU A 71 -3.60 16.92 -11.65
CA LEU A 71 -2.76 17.08 -12.85
C LEU A 71 -2.54 18.55 -13.20
N HIS A 72 -3.64 19.31 -13.33
CA HIS A 72 -3.58 20.76 -13.59
C HIS A 72 -2.84 21.52 -12.50
N LYS A 73 -3.20 21.25 -11.25
CA LYS A 73 -2.57 21.88 -10.09
C LYS A 73 -1.05 21.68 -10.14
N ILE A 74 -0.59 20.46 -10.42
CA ILE A 74 0.83 20.13 -10.55
C ILE A 74 1.49 20.93 -11.68
N GLN A 75 0.88 20.99 -12.86
CA GLN A 75 1.44 21.72 -14.00
C GLN A 75 1.53 23.24 -13.75
N ASP A 76 0.54 23.80 -13.06
CA ASP A 76 0.47 25.21 -12.71
C ASP A 76 1.47 25.57 -11.60
N SER A 77 1.61 24.71 -10.60
CA SER A 77 2.42 24.99 -9.40
C SER A 77 3.88 24.58 -9.53
N TYR A 78 4.24 23.76 -10.53
CA TYR A 78 5.60 23.27 -10.73
C TYR A 78 6.06 23.39 -12.19
N ALA A 79 7.35 23.64 -12.40
CA ALA A 79 7.99 23.67 -13.72
C ALA A 79 8.24 22.24 -14.22
N VAL A 80 7.16 21.53 -14.51
CA VAL A 80 7.17 20.15 -15.01
C VAL A 80 6.43 20.04 -16.34
N LYS A 81 6.83 19.05 -17.14
CA LYS A 81 6.06 18.57 -18.30
C LYS A 81 5.30 17.33 -17.86
N LEU A 82 3.97 17.36 -17.99
CA LEU A 82 3.11 16.21 -17.73
C LEU A 82 2.96 15.38 -19.01
N GLU A 83 2.88 14.05 -18.87
CA GLU A 83 2.61 13.11 -19.96
C GLU A 83 1.69 12.01 -19.42
N ILE A 84 0.53 11.82 -20.05
CA ILE A 84 -0.49 10.87 -19.60
C ILE A 84 -0.45 9.62 -20.48
N HIS A 85 -0.37 8.45 -19.85
CA HIS A 85 -0.48 7.16 -20.52
C HIS A 85 -1.74 6.44 -20.05
N LEU A 86 -2.60 6.06 -20.99
CA LEU A 86 -3.78 5.24 -20.71
C LEU A 86 -3.34 3.78 -20.55
N VAL A 87 -3.71 3.17 -19.43
CA VAL A 87 -3.32 1.78 -19.11
C VAL A 87 -4.54 0.89 -18.93
N GLY A 88 -4.34 -0.39 -19.20
CA GLY A 88 -5.34 -1.42 -18.96
C GLY A 88 -5.34 -1.88 -17.51
N GLU A 89 -6.35 -2.68 -17.19
CA GLU A 89 -6.47 -3.32 -15.87
C GLU A 89 -5.24 -4.13 -15.50
N GLU A 90 -5.07 -4.31 -14.21
CA GLU A 90 -3.95 -5.02 -13.63
C GLU A 90 -4.04 -6.53 -13.87
N GLY A 91 -2.89 -7.18 -14.05
CA GLY A 91 -2.83 -8.63 -14.15
C GLY A 91 -3.22 -9.32 -12.85
N TYR A 92 -3.57 -10.61 -12.91
CA TYR A 92 -3.92 -11.42 -11.73
C TYR A 92 -2.78 -11.45 -10.67
N ASP A 93 -1.52 -11.28 -11.09
CA ASP A 93 -0.37 -11.16 -10.19
C ASP A 93 -0.41 -9.89 -9.30
N ALA A 94 -1.13 -8.86 -9.74
CA ALA A 94 -1.31 -7.61 -9.01
C ALA A 94 -2.43 -7.69 -7.97
N LEU A 95 -3.58 -8.30 -8.32
CA LEU A 95 -4.82 -8.24 -7.55
C LEU A 95 -5.44 -9.65 -7.37
N PRO A 96 -5.20 -10.33 -6.24
CA PRO A 96 -5.71 -11.70 -6.05
C PRO A 96 -7.24 -11.79 -5.84
N GLU A 97 -7.90 -10.69 -5.48
CA GLU A 97 -9.33 -10.63 -5.17
C GLU A 97 -9.98 -9.44 -5.93
N PRO A 98 -10.09 -9.49 -7.27
CA PRO A 98 -10.38 -8.31 -8.10
C PRO A 98 -11.78 -7.73 -7.88
N GLU A 99 -12.80 -8.55 -7.64
CA GLU A 99 -14.15 -8.06 -7.37
C GLU A 99 -14.21 -7.30 -6.03
N MET A 100 -13.58 -7.87 -5.01
CA MET A 100 -13.48 -7.27 -3.69
C MET A 100 -12.68 -5.96 -3.74
N TYR A 101 -11.57 -5.95 -4.49
CA TYR A 101 -10.78 -4.75 -4.79
C TYR A 101 -11.65 -3.65 -5.40
N ARG A 102 -12.37 -3.95 -6.48
CA ARG A 102 -13.21 -2.96 -7.18
C ARG A 102 -14.26 -2.33 -6.26
N LYS A 103 -14.95 -3.14 -5.44
CA LYS A 103 -15.92 -2.63 -4.46
C LYS A 103 -15.26 -1.77 -3.39
N TYR A 104 -14.11 -2.20 -2.89
CA TYR A 104 -13.36 -1.48 -1.86
C TYR A 104 -12.88 -0.12 -2.38
N VAL A 105 -12.13 -0.07 -3.49
CA VAL A 105 -11.50 1.17 -3.97
C VAL A 105 -12.52 2.25 -4.30
N PHE A 106 -13.69 1.86 -4.82
CA PHE A 106 -14.78 2.78 -5.04
C PHE A 106 -15.30 3.39 -3.73
N SER A 107 -15.60 2.54 -2.74
CA SER A 107 -16.08 3.00 -1.43
C SER A 107 -15.01 3.77 -0.64
N ASP A 108 -13.73 3.46 -0.85
CA ASP A 108 -12.60 4.17 -0.24
C ASP A 108 -12.49 5.59 -0.80
N VAL A 109 -12.49 5.75 -2.13
CA VAL A 109 -12.43 7.06 -2.79
C VAL A 109 -13.59 7.95 -2.37
N GLN A 110 -14.80 7.42 -2.22
CA GLN A 110 -15.94 8.17 -1.68
C GLN A 110 -15.68 8.75 -0.28
N LYS A 111 -14.96 8.01 0.58
CA LYS A 111 -14.63 8.47 1.94
C LYS A 111 -13.49 9.48 1.95
N ILE A 112 -12.47 9.30 1.11
CA ILE A 112 -11.25 10.13 1.17
C ILE A 112 -11.33 11.40 0.32
N ALA A 113 -12.09 11.41 -0.79
CA ALA A 113 -12.13 12.53 -1.73
C ALA A 113 -12.49 13.89 -1.08
N PRO A 114 -13.44 13.98 -0.13
CA PRO A 114 -13.74 15.25 0.55
C PRO A 114 -12.54 15.87 1.27
N TYR A 115 -11.62 15.06 1.81
CA TYR A 115 -10.41 15.52 2.49
C TYR A 115 -9.35 16.11 1.53
N TYR A 116 -9.57 15.93 0.22
CA TYR A 116 -8.76 16.54 -0.84
C TYR A 116 -9.52 17.67 -1.56
N GLY A 117 -10.67 18.10 -1.01
CA GLY A 117 -11.51 19.14 -1.61
C GLY A 117 -12.20 18.70 -2.90
N ILE A 118 -12.47 17.40 -3.03
CA ILE A 118 -13.00 16.80 -4.25
C ILE A 118 -14.37 16.19 -3.96
N ASP A 119 -15.37 16.67 -4.67
CA ASP A 119 -16.71 16.11 -4.58
C ASP A 119 -16.80 14.82 -5.42
N PHE A 120 -16.79 13.69 -4.73
CA PHE A 120 -17.04 12.37 -5.30
C PHE A 120 -18.40 11.80 -4.85
N SER A 121 -19.31 12.67 -4.39
CA SER A 121 -20.69 12.29 -4.06
C SER A 121 -21.51 11.98 -5.32
N ASN A 122 -22.63 11.27 -5.14
CA ASN A 122 -23.54 10.86 -6.22
C ASN A 122 -22.86 10.06 -7.35
N THR A 123 -21.76 9.38 -7.02
CA THR A 123 -21.05 8.48 -7.94
C THR A 123 -21.59 7.06 -7.85
N ARG A 124 -21.41 6.28 -8.92
CA ARG A 124 -21.69 4.85 -8.99
C ARG A 124 -20.61 4.11 -9.77
N ILE A 125 -20.53 2.80 -9.58
CA ILE A 125 -19.69 1.94 -10.42
C ILE A 125 -20.31 1.89 -11.84
N PRO A 126 -19.59 2.31 -12.91
CA PRO A 126 -20.12 2.30 -14.27
C PRO A 126 -20.19 0.89 -14.87
N SER A 127 -21.06 0.70 -15.86
CA SER A 127 -21.17 -0.56 -16.59
C SER A 127 -19.94 -0.82 -17.48
N PRO A 128 -19.67 -2.07 -17.91
CA PRO A 128 -18.62 -2.37 -18.87
C PRO A 128 -18.72 -1.56 -20.17
N GLU A 129 -19.94 -1.31 -20.67
CA GLU A 129 -20.19 -0.52 -21.87
C GLU A 129 -19.84 0.96 -21.66
N GLU A 130 -20.21 1.53 -20.51
CA GLU A 130 -19.85 2.89 -20.13
C GLU A 130 -18.34 3.05 -20.02
N LYS A 131 -17.67 2.08 -19.37
CA LYS A 131 -16.21 2.04 -19.27
C LYS A 131 -15.56 2.01 -20.66
N ASN A 132 -16.05 1.15 -21.55
CA ASN A 132 -15.49 1.01 -22.89
C ASN A 132 -15.68 2.30 -23.71
N ARG A 133 -16.84 2.95 -23.61
CA ARG A 133 -17.10 4.26 -24.23
C ARG A 133 -16.18 5.34 -23.67
N PHE A 134 -16.00 5.39 -22.36
CA PHE A 134 -15.10 6.35 -21.71
C PHE A 134 -13.66 6.16 -22.18
N LEU A 135 -13.13 4.94 -22.14
CA LEU A 135 -11.79 4.64 -22.67
C LEU A 135 -11.66 4.99 -24.16
N SER A 136 -12.68 4.69 -24.95
CA SER A 136 -12.72 5.01 -26.39
C SER A 136 -12.60 6.51 -26.65
N HIS A 137 -13.30 7.33 -25.85
CA HIS A 137 -13.17 8.78 -25.91
C HIS A 137 -11.80 9.26 -25.48
N LEU A 138 -11.24 8.75 -24.37
CA LEU A 138 -9.89 9.12 -23.93
C LEU A 138 -8.84 8.84 -25.01
N CYS A 139 -8.96 7.72 -25.74
CA CYS A 139 -8.06 7.40 -26.85
C CYS A 139 -8.21 8.32 -28.07
N SER A 140 -9.29 9.11 -28.16
CA SER A 140 -9.50 10.10 -29.24
C SER A 140 -8.80 11.43 -28.97
N LEU A 141 -8.40 11.68 -27.72
CA LEU A 141 -7.82 12.92 -27.27
C LEU A 141 -6.29 12.90 -27.43
N ASN A 142 -5.72 14.03 -27.84
CA ASN A 142 -4.26 14.24 -27.81
C ASN A 142 -3.78 14.54 -26.37
N GLN A 143 -2.46 14.68 -26.16
CA GLN A 143 -1.90 14.91 -24.81
C GLN A 143 -2.38 16.21 -24.15
N GLU A 144 -2.51 17.30 -24.90
CA GLU A 144 -2.97 18.58 -24.37
C GLU A 144 -4.45 18.49 -23.96
N GLU A 145 -5.28 17.90 -24.82
CA GLU A 145 -6.70 17.64 -24.54
C GLU A 145 -6.88 16.68 -23.36
N LEU A 146 -6.09 15.61 -23.28
CA LEU A 146 -6.12 14.68 -22.14
C LEU A 146 -5.80 15.40 -20.83
N ILE A 147 -4.71 16.17 -20.80
CA ILE A 147 -4.33 16.92 -19.60
C ILE A 147 -5.47 17.88 -19.23
N GLN A 148 -6.03 18.60 -20.20
CA GLN A 148 -7.13 19.56 -20.00
C GLN A 148 -8.42 18.94 -19.49
N GLN A 149 -8.91 17.90 -20.17
CA GLN A 149 -10.28 17.41 -20.00
C GLN A 149 -10.37 16.28 -18.97
N LEU A 150 -9.32 15.47 -18.80
CA LEU A 150 -9.36 14.25 -17.97
C LEU A 150 -9.94 14.48 -16.56
N PRO A 151 -9.59 15.56 -15.82
CA PRO A 151 -10.14 15.79 -14.49
C PRO A 151 -11.67 15.90 -14.48
N SER A 152 -12.27 16.68 -15.38
CA SER A 152 -13.73 16.88 -15.41
C SER A 152 -14.46 15.65 -15.94
N ILE A 153 -14.04 15.12 -17.09
CA ILE A 153 -14.74 14.01 -17.76
C ILE A 153 -14.66 12.70 -16.95
N SER A 154 -13.59 12.52 -16.15
CA SER A 154 -13.50 11.36 -15.27
C SER A 154 -14.51 11.44 -14.12
N LEU A 155 -14.77 12.62 -13.54
CA LEU A 155 -15.83 12.77 -12.53
C LEU A 155 -17.23 12.56 -13.13
N GLU A 156 -17.50 13.11 -14.32
CA GLU A 156 -18.74 12.88 -15.05
C GLU A 156 -18.97 11.38 -15.33
N PHE A 157 -17.90 10.65 -15.65
CA PHE A 157 -17.94 9.21 -15.87
C PHE A 157 -18.42 8.46 -14.64
N TRP A 158 -17.86 8.73 -13.46
CA TRP A 158 -18.29 8.09 -12.21
C TRP A 158 -19.69 8.54 -11.76
N ARG A 159 -20.16 9.72 -12.18
CA ARG A 159 -21.54 10.19 -11.93
C ARG A 159 -22.55 9.62 -12.94
N GLY A 160 -22.10 8.88 -13.96
CA GLY A 160 -22.95 8.37 -15.03
C GLY A 160 -23.50 9.47 -15.94
N GLN A 161 -22.81 10.61 -16.01
CA GLN A 161 -23.19 11.79 -16.79
C GLN A 161 -22.31 11.97 -18.04
N PHE A 162 -21.26 11.15 -18.17
CA PHE A 162 -20.33 11.25 -19.28
C PHE A 162 -20.95 10.76 -20.60
N SER A 163 -20.78 11.58 -21.63
CA SER A 163 -21.00 11.23 -23.03
C SER A 163 -19.78 11.67 -23.83
N GLY A 164 -19.39 10.90 -24.85
CA GLY A 164 -18.19 11.22 -25.61
C GLY A 164 -18.08 10.44 -26.90
N ASN A 165 -17.08 10.83 -27.68
CA ASN A 165 -16.79 10.28 -29.00
C ASN A 165 -16.24 8.85 -28.92
N THR A 166 -16.30 8.15 -30.05
CA THR A 166 -15.73 6.81 -30.21
C THR A 166 -14.47 6.82 -31.06
N SER A 167 -13.42 6.16 -30.60
CA SER A 167 -12.24 5.77 -31.38
C SER A 167 -12.40 4.36 -31.97
N SER A 168 -11.58 4.02 -32.97
CA SER A 168 -11.54 2.66 -33.53
C SER A 168 -10.90 1.66 -32.55
N ASP A 169 -11.32 0.40 -32.63
CA ASP A 169 -10.79 -0.68 -31.78
C ASP A 169 -9.27 -0.83 -31.89
N THR A 170 -8.70 -0.57 -33.07
CA THR A 170 -7.25 -0.61 -33.29
C THR A 170 -6.54 0.48 -32.48
N ILE A 171 -7.04 1.73 -32.54
CA ILE A 171 -6.46 2.85 -31.78
C ILE A 171 -6.54 2.56 -30.27
N ILE A 172 -7.66 2.02 -29.79
CA ILE A 172 -7.83 1.70 -28.37
C ILE A 172 -6.81 0.64 -27.92
N LYS A 173 -6.70 -0.47 -28.67
CA LYS A 173 -5.78 -1.56 -28.36
C LYS A 173 -4.33 -1.09 -28.38
N ASP A 174 -3.94 -0.32 -29.39
CA ASP A 174 -2.56 0.17 -29.52
C ASP A 174 -2.21 1.18 -28.42
N THR A 175 -3.12 2.11 -28.10
CA THR A 175 -2.91 3.11 -27.04
C THR A 175 -2.71 2.44 -25.68
N VAL A 176 -3.59 1.50 -25.32
CA VAL A 176 -3.49 0.76 -24.05
C VAL A 176 -2.23 -0.12 -24.00
N LYS A 177 -1.88 -0.77 -25.12
CA LYS A 177 -0.66 -1.58 -25.22
C LYS A 177 0.59 -0.74 -24.99
N GLN A 178 0.69 0.44 -25.63
CA GLN A 178 1.81 1.36 -25.46
C GLN A 178 1.86 1.91 -24.02
N GLY A 179 0.72 2.27 -23.44
CA GLY A 179 0.67 2.72 -22.04
C GLY A 179 1.10 1.62 -21.07
N ASN A 180 0.64 0.39 -21.25
CA ASN A 180 1.06 -0.76 -20.44
C ASN A 180 2.56 -1.02 -20.55
N GLN A 181 3.10 -1.01 -21.78
CA GLN A 181 4.54 -1.16 -22.00
C GLN A 181 5.31 -0.07 -21.25
N LYS A 182 4.86 1.19 -21.35
CA LYS A 182 5.52 2.31 -20.67
C LYS A 182 5.45 2.20 -19.14
N ARG A 183 4.32 1.76 -18.59
CA ARG A 183 4.15 1.48 -17.15
C ARG A 183 5.10 0.39 -16.68
N ASP A 184 5.21 -0.69 -17.45
CA ASP A 184 6.08 -1.82 -17.15
C ASP A 184 7.57 -1.43 -17.23
N GLU A 185 7.97 -0.61 -18.21
CA GLU A 185 9.31 0.00 -18.28
C GLU A 185 9.62 0.87 -17.05
N CYS A 186 8.60 1.55 -16.51
CA CYS A 186 8.70 2.33 -15.26
C CYS A 186 8.68 1.45 -14.00
N GLY A 187 8.58 0.12 -14.16
CA GLY A 187 8.64 -0.84 -13.07
C GLY A 187 7.39 -0.88 -12.19
N HIS A 188 6.23 -0.48 -12.72
CA HIS A 188 4.96 -0.51 -12.00
C HIS A 188 3.89 -1.35 -12.72
N TYR A 189 2.73 -1.55 -12.07
CA TYR A 189 1.70 -2.49 -12.54
C TYR A 189 0.25 -2.05 -12.26
N LEU A 190 0.04 -1.03 -11.41
CA LEU A 190 -1.28 -0.43 -11.13
C LEU A 190 -1.57 0.78 -12.02
N GLY A 191 -2.83 1.20 -12.07
CA GLY A 191 -3.24 2.56 -12.43
C GLY A 191 -2.98 3.58 -11.32
N ALA A 192 -3.36 4.84 -11.57
CA ALA A 192 -3.20 5.98 -10.68
C ALA A 192 -1.75 6.29 -10.30
N ILE A 193 -0.78 6.03 -11.17
CA ILE A 193 0.64 6.18 -10.81
C ILE A 193 1.21 7.44 -11.40
N PHE A 194 1.77 8.28 -10.53
CA PHE A 194 2.75 9.25 -10.98
C PHE A 194 4.13 8.62 -11.00
N HIS A 195 4.88 8.84 -12.07
CA HIS A 195 6.26 8.43 -12.19
C HIS A 195 7.15 9.65 -12.42
N TYR A 196 8.22 9.75 -11.64
CA TYR A 196 9.24 10.79 -11.82
C TYR A 196 10.61 10.25 -11.47
N GLY A 197 11.56 10.41 -12.40
CA GLY A 197 12.98 10.12 -12.20
C GLY A 197 13.28 8.76 -11.55
N GLY A 198 12.69 7.69 -12.10
CA GLY A 198 12.93 6.31 -11.67
C GLY A 198 12.15 5.87 -10.43
N GLU A 199 11.22 6.68 -9.94
CA GLU A 199 10.38 6.36 -8.79
C GLU A 199 8.90 6.49 -9.12
N ASN A 200 8.09 5.63 -8.49
CA ASN A 200 6.64 5.61 -8.60
C ASN A 200 6.01 6.17 -7.32
N TYR A 201 4.89 6.88 -7.47
CA TYR A 201 4.08 7.47 -6.42
C TYR A 201 2.62 7.11 -6.71
N TRP A 202 2.08 6.17 -5.93
CA TRP A 202 0.73 5.67 -6.15
C TRP A 202 -0.35 6.58 -5.58
N GLY A 203 -1.26 6.94 -6.47
CA GLY A 203 -2.47 7.69 -6.22
C GLY A 203 -2.22 8.99 -5.50
N ILE A 204 -3.26 9.43 -4.81
CA ILE A 204 -3.18 10.58 -3.94
C ILE A 204 -2.36 10.27 -2.67
N ASP A 205 -2.32 9.02 -2.25
CA ASP A 205 -1.68 8.57 -1.02
C ASP A 205 -0.15 8.75 -1.00
N ARG A 206 0.47 8.90 -2.17
CA ARG A 206 1.90 9.21 -2.31
C ARG A 206 2.18 10.52 -3.02
N ILE A 207 1.16 11.33 -3.33
CA ILE A 207 1.36 12.58 -4.06
C ILE A 207 2.31 13.52 -3.32
N ASN A 208 2.20 13.61 -1.98
CA ASN A 208 3.05 14.49 -1.20
C ASN A 208 4.54 14.15 -1.31
N PHE A 209 4.90 12.88 -1.51
CA PHE A 209 6.29 12.49 -1.75
C PHE A 209 6.80 12.98 -3.11
N LEU A 210 5.96 12.95 -4.14
CA LEU A 210 6.29 13.54 -5.44
C LEU A 210 6.47 15.05 -5.31
N LEU A 211 5.50 15.72 -4.70
CA LEU A 211 5.51 17.18 -4.52
C LEU A 211 6.74 17.62 -3.72
N GLU A 212 7.03 16.98 -2.59
CA GLU A 212 8.22 17.25 -1.77
C GLU A 212 9.53 17.04 -2.57
N ARG A 213 9.59 16.01 -3.42
CA ARG A 213 10.74 15.80 -4.32
C ARG A 213 10.88 16.94 -5.33
N LEU A 214 9.79 17.39 -5.95
CA LEU A 214 9.80 18.53 -6.88
C LEU A 214 10.17 19.84 -6.17
N GLU A 215 9.68 20.07 -4.96
CA GLU A 215 10.06 21.21 -4.12
C GLU A 215 11.55 21.21 -3.81
N THR A 216 12.11 20.07 -3.41
CA THR A 216 13.55 19.90 -3.13
C THR A 216 14.42 20.16 -4.36
N LEU A 217 13.89 19.92 -5.57
CA LEU A 217 14.57 20.21 -6.83
C LEU A 217 14.46 21.69 -7.25
N GLY A 218 13.74 22.52 -6.50
CA GLY A 218 13.61 23.95 -6.75
C GLY A 218 12.71 24.30 -7.94
N VAL A 219 11.80 23.41 -8.34
CA VAL A 219 10.92 23.63 -9.51
C VAL A 219 9.52 24.11 -9.14
N LYS A 220 9.27 24.44 -7.87
CA LYS A 220 8.01 25.02 -7.44
C LYS A 220 7.91 26.48 -7.89
N LYS A 221 6.78 26.87 -8.49
CA LYS A 221 6.49 28.22 -9.00
C LYS A 221 5.75 29.10 -7.98
N GLY A 222 5.10 28.51 -6.97
CA GLY A 222 4.24 29.24 -6.04
C GLY A 222 4.02 28.53 -4.70
N ALA A 223 2.77 28.55 -4.22
CA ALA A 223 2.38 27.90 -2.97
C ALA A 223 2.57 26.37 -3.04
N SER A 224 2.78 25.74 -1.88
CA SER A 224 2.87 24.28 -1.81
C SER A 224 1.50 23.66 -2.11
N LEU A 225 1.49 22.61 -2.92
CA LEU A 225 0.30 21.79 -3.17
C LEU A 225 0.17 20.58 -2.24
N ARG A 226 1.08 20.43 -1.27
CA ARG A 226 1.02 19.30 -0.34
C ARG A 226 -0.26 19.39 0.49
N VAL A 227 -1.02 18.31 0.51
CA VAL A 227 -2.29 18.21 1.24
C VAL A 227 -2.09 17.30 2.45
N ASN A 228 -2.43 17.77 3.65
CA ASN A 228 -2.54 16.89 4.81
C ASN A 228 -4.02 16.54 5.02
N PRO A 229 -4.45 15.30 4.74
CA PRO A 229 -5.85 14.93 4.87
C PRO A 229 -6.33 14.85 6.34
N ALA A 230 -5.41 14.83 7.31
CA ALA A 230 -5.78 14.87 8.73
C ALA A 230 -6.24 16.29 9.13
N LEU A 231 -7.47 16.42 9.62
CA LEU A 231 -8.07 17.71 9.99
C LEU A 231 -7.85 17.97 11.48
N GLN A 232 -7.00 18.96 11.79
CA GLN A 232 -6.75 19.53 13.12
C GLN A 232 -6.33 18.53 14.22
N ASN A 233 -5.57 19.03 15.19
CA ASN A 233 -5.33 18.26 16.42
C ASN A 233 -6.61 18.27 17.24
N ALA A 234 -7.16 17.09 17.54
CA ALA A 234 -8.23 16.97 18.53
C ALA A 234 -7.61 16.77 19.92
N PRO A 235 -8.22 17.33 20.98
CA PRO A 235 -7.80 17.02 22.34
C PRO A 235 -7.98 15.52 22.60
N SER A 236 -7.13 14.95 23.44
CA SER A 236 -7.33 13.58 23.94
C SER A 236 -8.72 13.47 24.56
N ARG A 237 -9.44 12.40 24.20
CA ARG A 237 -10.75 12.05 24.73
C ARG A 237 -10.70 10.60 25.20
N GLN A 238 -11.60 10.21 26.08
CA GLN A 238 -11.74 8.81 26.50
C GLN A 238 -13.06 8.29 25.95
N LEU A 239 -13.01 7.27 25.10
CA LEU A 239 -14.17 6.69 24.44
C LEU A 239 -14.40 5.25 24.94
N SER A 240 -15.23 5.08 25.98
CA SER A 240 -15.42 3.80 26.67
C SER A 240 -16.13 2.72 25.85
N ASP A 241 -16.98 3.11 24.90
CA ASP A 241 -17.79 2.19 24.07
C ASP A 241 -17.19 1.96 22.67
N VAL A 242 -15.90 2.27 22.49
CA VAL A 242 -15.22 2.24 21.20
C VAL A 242 -14.08 1.24 21.23
N LYS A 243 -13.88 0.49 20.15
CA LYS A 243 -12.72 -0.38 19.98
C LYS A 243 -12.21 -0.37 18.55
N LEU A 244 -10.90 -0.57 18.39
CA LEU A 244 -10.25 -0.68 17.10
C LEU A 244 -9.69 -2.09 16.90
N GLU A 245 -10.17 -2.81 15.90
CA GLU A 245 -9.57 -4.08 15.48
C GLU A 245 -8.57 -3.83 14.33
N ILE A 246 -7.40 -4.48 14.38
CA ILE A 246 -6.40 -4.48 13.30
C ILE A 246 -6.16 -5.90 12.80
N PHE A 247 -6.48 -6.15 11.52
CA PHE A 247 -6.08 -7.37 10.83
C PHE A 247 -4.62 -7.29 10.44
N PHE A 248 -3.83 -8.19 11.00
CA PHE A 248 -2.38 -8.10 11.02
C PHE A 248 -1.74 -9.19 10.15
N SER A 249 -0.67 -8.86 9.44
CA SER A 249 0.18 -9.85 8.77
C SER A 249 1.66 -9.52 8.95
N ALA A 250 2.41 -10.42 9.59
CA ALA A 250 3.83 -10.24 9.91
C ALA A 250 4.76 -10.18 8.69
N ASN A 251 4.27 -10.48 7.48
CA ASN A 251 5.03 -10.33 6.23
C ASN A 251 4.65 -9.07 5.44
N SER A 252 3.75 -8.21 5.96
CA SER A 252 3.38 -6.95 5.31
C SER A 252 4.17 -5.79 5.92
N PRO A 253 5.09 -5.14 5.19
CA PRO A 253 5.81 -3.99 5.74
C PRO A 253 4.87 -2.83 6.08
N TYR A 254 3.78 -2.63 5.34
CA TYR A 254 2.79 -1.60 5.70
C TYR A 254 2.09 -1.87 7.04
N THR A 255 1.95 -3.15 7.44
CA THR A 255 1.44 -3.48 8.78
C THR A 255 2.45 -3.03 9.84
N TYR A 256 3.76 -3.18 9.60
CA TYR A 256 4.80 -2.72 10.53
C TYR A 256 4.74 -1.21 10.72
N LEU A 257 4.59 -0.46 9.62
CA LEU A 257 4.50 1.00 9.65
C LEU A 257 3.25 1.53 10.37
N ALA A 258 2.22 0.70 10.55
CA ALA A 258 1.01 1.06 11.26
C ALA A 258 1.16 0.98 12.79
N PHE A 259 2.09 0.18 13.33
CA PHE A 259 2.08 -0.22 14.74
C PHE A 259 2.07 0.94 15.74
N ASN A 260 3.10 1.78 15.71
CA ASN A 260 3.25 2.85 16.68
C ASN A 260 2.10 3.85 16.58
N ARG A 261 1.68 4.17 15.36
CA ARG A 261 0.57 5.09 15.08
C ARG A 261 -0.76 4.58 15.61
N VAL A 262 -1.05 3.29 15.45
CA VAL A 262 -2.28 2.67 15.98
C VAL A 262 -2.22 2.57 17.51
N LYS A 263 -1.06 2.26 18.08
CA LYS A 263 -0.85 2.27 19.54
C LYS A 263 -1.05 3.68 20.13
N GLU A 264 -0.58 4.70 19.45
CA GLU A 264 -0.82 6.10 19.81
C GLU A 264 -2.30 6.46 19.72
N LEU A 265 -3.02 6.08 18.66
CA LEU A 265 -4.48 6.27 18.59
C LEU A 265 -5.19 5.63 19.78
N GLY A 266 -4.85 4.39 20.13
CA GLY A 266 -5.40 3.70 21.31
C GLY A 266 -5.22 4.51 22.60
N LYS A 267 -4.01 5.06 22.82
CA LYS A 267 -3.71 5.91 23.98
C LYS A 267 -4.46 7.24 23.95
N THR A 268 -4.42 7.94 22.82
CA THR A 268 -5.01 9.28 22.65
C THR A 268 -6.51 9.27 22.89
N TYR A 269 -7.20 8.22 22.45
CA TYR A 269 -8.66 8.09 22.55
C TYR A 269 -9.14 7.16 23.68
N GLY A 270 -8.21 6.54 24.43
CA GLY A 270 -8.56 5.61 25.51
C GLY A 270 -9.26 4.33 25.03
N ILE A 271 -9.01 3.91 23.79
CA ILE A 271 -9.71 2.77 23.17
C ILE A 271 -8.81 1.53 23.13
N PRO A 272 -9.36 0.32 23.38
CA PRO A 272 -8.64 -0.92 23.17
C PRO A 272 -8.32 -1.12 21.69
N VAL A 273 -7.07 -1.54 21.43
CA VAL A 273 -6.60 -1.97 20.11
C VAL A 273 -6.45 -3.49 20.12
N ILE A 274 -7.32 -4.17 19.35
CA ILE A 274 -7.39 -5.63 19.29
C ILE A 274 -6.69 -6.12 18.03
N VAL A 275 -5.62 -6.92 18.19
CA VAL A 275 -4.92 -7.51 17.05
C VAL A 275 -5.60 -8.80 16.60
N ARG A 276 -5.85 -8.89 15.29
CA ARG A 276 -6.45 -10.05 14.63
C ARG A 276 -5.51 -10.60 13.56
N PRO A 277 -4.54 -11.45 13.92
CA PRO A 277 -3.58 -11.93 12.95
C PRO A 277 -4.23 -12.76 11.84
N ILE A 278 -3.67 -12.66 10.64
CA ILE A 278 -4.02 -13.44 9.46
C ILE A 278 -2.78 -14.01 8.78
N MET A 279 -2.97 -15.10 8.06
CA MET A 279 -1.91 -15.70 7.24
C MET A 279 -1.56 -14.83 6.03
N PRO A 280 -0.26 -14.58 5.74
CA PRO A 280 0.13 -13.77 4.59
C PRO A 280 -0.29 -14.37 3.25
N MET A 281 -0.52 -13.52 2.25
CA MET A 281 -0.89 -13.91 0.88
C MET A 281 -0.01 -15.00 0.28
N LEU A 282 1.32 -14.90 0.44
CA LEU A 282 2.27 -15.90 -0.07
C LEU A 282 2.06 -17.30 0.51
N MET A 283 1.61 -17.38 1.77
CA MET A 283 1.30 -18.65 2.42
C MET A 283 -0.12 -19.13 2.10
N ARG A 284 -0.88 -18.32 1.35
CA ARG A 284 -2.18 -18.65 0.74
C ARG A 284 -2.05 -18.99 -0.75
N LYS A 285 -0.85 -19.35 -1.21
CA LYS A 285 -0.52 -19.72 -2.61
C LYS A 285 -0.71 -18.59 -3.64
N MET A 286 -0.67 -17.33 -3.20
CA MET A 286 -0.67 -16.18 -4.10
C MET A 286 0.77 -15.84 -4.51
N ASP A 287 1.01 -15.54 -5.78
CA ASP A 287 2.33 -15.12 -6.27
C ASP A 287 2.54 -13.61 -6.06
N ILE A 288 3.79 -13.21 -5.80
CA ILE A 288 4.20 -11.81 -5.72
C ILE A 288 5.35 -11.61 -6.71
N SER A 289 5.05 -10.95 -7.82
CA SER A 289 6.05 -10.62 -8.84
C SER A 289 7.17 -9.73 -8.27
N ARG A 290 8.36 -9.83 -8.86
CA ARG A 290 9.54 -9.06 -8.42
C ARG A 290 9.27 -7.55 -8.45
N ARG A 291 8.54 -7.04 -9.45
CA ARG A 291 8.14 -5.62 -9.55
C ARG A 291 7.29 -5.18 -8.36
N LYS A 292 6.34 -6.03 -7.94
CA LYS A 292 5.47 -5.79 -6.77
C LYS A 292 6.25 -5.80 -5.47
N GLY A 293 7.12 -6.79 -5.29
CA GLY A 293 8.02 -6.84 -4.13
C GLY A 293 8.95 -5.62 -4.04
N PHE A 294 9.51 -5.19 -5.17
CA PHE A 294 10.35 -3.98 -5.27
C PHE A 294 9.57 -2.72 -4.88
N TYR A 295 8.41 -2.49 -5.48
CA TYR A 295 7.60 -1.31 -5.18
C TYR A 295 7.19 -1.27 -3.70
N ILE A 296 6.62 -2.36 -3.16
CA ILE A 296 6.15 -2.40 -1.77
C ILE A 296 7.27 -2.05 -0.80
N LEU A 297 8.47 -2.61 -0.97
CA LEU A 297 9.58 -2.37 -0.04
C LEU A 297 10.22 -1.00 -0.22
N SER A 298 10.40 -0.54 -1.44
CA SER A 298 10.96 0.80 -1.70
C SER A 298 10.02 1.91 -1.24
N ASP A 299 8.71 1.75 -1.44
CA ASP A 299 7.69 2.67 -0.92
C ASP A 299 7.62 2.60 0.61
N SER A 300 7.61 1.40 1.20
CA SER A 300 7.62 1.24 2.66
C SER A 300 8.84 1.89 3.31
N ALA A 301 10.03 1.76 2.72
CA ALA A 301 11.23 2.43 3.20
C ALA A 301 11.12 3.96 3.13
N ARG A 302 10.53 4.49 2.06
CA ARG A 302 10.26 5.93 1.90
C ARG A 302 9.26 6.44 2.94
N VAL A 303 8.20 5.68 3.21
CA VAL A 303 7.22 6.00 4.26
C VAL A 303 7.87 5.91 5.65
N ALA A 304 8.68 4.88 5.91
CA ALA A 304 9.39 4.72 7.16
C ALA A 304 10.34 5.88 7.46
N GLU A 305 11.10 6.36 6.45
CA GLU A 305 11.95 7.55 6.54
C GLU A 305 11.14 8.78 6.98
N LYS A 306 9.97 9.00 6.36
CA LYS A 306 9.11 10.16 6.67
C LYS A 306 8.50 10.09 8.06
N LEU A 307 8.22 8.88 8.55
CA LEU A 307 7.64 8.62 9.87
C LEU A 307 8.70 8.38 10.95
N GLU A 308 9.99 8.48 10.60
CA GLU A 308 11.12 8.19 11.51
C GLU A 308 11.06 6.79 12.13
N ILE A 309 10.54 5.81 11.39
CA ILE A 309 10.45 4.41 11.80
C ILE A 309 11.70 3.66 11.31
N PRO A 310 12.45 2.96 12.20
CA PRO A 310 13.57 2.13 11.79
C PRO A 310 13.17 1.10 10.72
N PHE A 311 13.86 1.07 9.57
CA PHE A 311 13.53 0.17 8.48
C PHE A 311 14.75 -0.10 7.59
N GLY A 312 14.81 -1.27 6.95
CA GLY A 312 15.70 -1.51 5.81
C GLY A 312 16.50 -2.80 5.88
N LYS A 313 16.82 -3.33 7.07
CA LYS A 313 17.48 -4.64 7.21
C LYS A 313 16.43 -5.76 7.18
N VAL A 314 15.88 -6.02 6.00
CA VAL A 314 14.71 -6.89 5.86
C VAL A 314 15.09 -8.37 5.84
N LYS A 315 14.53 -9.15 6.77
CA LYS A 315 14.66 -10.62 6.84
C LYS A 315 13.28 -11.28 6.95
N THR A 316 12.74 -11.71 5.81
CA THR A 316 11.38 -12.25 5.71
C THR A 316 11.20 -13.54 6.54
N PRO A 317 10.09 -13.69 7.30
CA PRO A 317 9.85 -14.86 8.14
C PRO A 317 9.13 -16.01 7.41
N ILE A 318 8.84 -15.89 6.11
CA ILE A 318 7.94 -16.80 5.39
C ILE A 318 8.28 -18.28 5.60
N GLY A 319 7.23 -19.09 5.73
CA GLY A 319 7.33 -20.53 5.96
C GLY A 319 7.39 -20.86 7.45
N TYR A 320 8.32 -21.73 7.82
CA TYR A 320 8.46 -22.23 9.18
C TYR A 320 8.68 -21.15 10.26
N PRO A 321 9.56 -20.13 10.07
CA PRO A 321 9.76 -19.09 11.08
C PRO A 321 8.47 -18.33 11.41
N LEU A 322 7.61 -18.11 10.39
CA LEU A 322 6.34 -17.41 10.59
C LEU A 322 5.33 -18.26 11.38
N ARG A 323 5.16 -19.53 11.00
CA ARG A 323 4.27 -20.44 11.75
C ARG A 323 4.66 -20.51 13.22
N ARG A 324 5.96 -20.54 13.50
CA ARG A 324 6.49 -20.54 14.86
C ARG A 324 6.12 -19.28 15.63
N ILE A 325 6.32 -18.08 15.08
CA ILE A 325 5.95 -16.86 15.81
C ILE A 325 4.43 -16.79 16.05
N TYR A 326 3.62 -17.34 15.14
CA TYR A 326 2.17 -17.40 15.27
C TYR A 326 1.69 -18.45 16.28
N SER A 327 2.40 -19.57 16.43
CA SER A 327 2.06 -20.60 17.43
C SER A 327 2.12 -20.10 18.87
N LEU A 328 3.01 -19.14 19.17
CA LEU A 328 3.09 -18.53 20.50
C LEU A 328 2.03 -17.44 20.73
N PHE A 329 1.41 -16.92 19.67
CA PHE A 329 0.53 -15.76 19.78
C PHE A 329 -0.65 -15.99 20.73
N PRO A 330 -1.38 -17.13 20.74
CA PRO A 330 -2.48 -17.35 21.68
C PRO A 330 -2.06 -17.22 23.15
N TYR A 331 -0.95 -17.86 23.54
CA TYR A 331 -0.39 -17.76 24.89
C TYR A 331 -0.01 -16.32 25.24
N VAL A 332 0.70 -15.65 24.34
CA VAL A 332 1.14 -14.27 24.60
C VAL A 332 -0.04 -13.30 24.66
N ASN A 333 -1.06 -13.53 23.83
CA ASN A 333 -2.26 -12.72 23.79
C ASN A 333 -3.18 -12.94 24.99
N SER A 334 -3.19 -14.13 25.60
CA SER A 334 -3.95 -14.37 26.85
C SER A 334 -3.39 -13.61 28.07
N HIS A 335 -2.21 -13.03 27.93
CA HIS A 335 -1.56 -12.18 28.93
C HIS A 335 -1.54 -10.69 28.52
N ASP A 336 -2.38 -10.30 27.55
CA ASP A 336 -2.49 -8.93 27.03
C ASP A 336 -1.20 -8.38 26.39
N LYS A 337 -0.27 -9.26 26.00
CA LYS A 337 1.01 -8.89 25.34
C LYS A 337 1.04 -9.14 23.84
N GLY A 338 -0.07 -9.59 23.25
CA GLY A 338 -0.15 -9.98 21.84
C GLY A 338 0.26 -8.87 20.85
N PHE A 339 -0.14 -7.62 21.13
CA PHE A 339 0.24 -6.46 20.30
C PHE A 339 1.75 -6.20 20.34
N ASP A 340 2.33 -6.07 21.53
CA ASP A 340 3.75 -5.77 21.71
C ASP A 340 4.65 -6.90 21.19
N TYR A 341 4.22 -8.16 21.35
CA TYR A 341 4.92 -9.32 20.80
C TYR A 341 5.00 -9.29 19.27
N LEU A 342 3.87 -9.04 18.59
CA LEU A 342 3.84 -8.96 17.13
C LEU A 342 4.61 -7.74 16.62
N TYR A 343 4.56 -6.61 17.34
CA TYR A 343 5.39 -5.44 17.04
C TYR A 343 6.88 -5.81 17.05
N LYS A 344 7.36 -6.44 18.13
CA LYS A 344 8.76 -6.84 18.28
C LYS A 344 9.19 -7.87 17.25
N CYS A 345 8.31 -8.79 16.88
CA CYS A 345 8.54 -9.70 15.76
C CYS A 345 8.71 -8.96 14.43
N MET A 346 7.90 -7.94 14.15
CA MET A 346 8.00 -7.16 12.91
C MET A 346 9.19 -6.20 12.90
N GLU A 347 9.55 -5.60 14.02
CA GLU A 347 10.78 -4.83 14.19
C GLU A 347 12.00 -5.70 13.87
N ALA A 348 12.00 -6.94 14.38
CA ALA A 348 13.02 -7.93 14.03
C ALA A 348 13.08 -8.24 12.52
N ILE A 349 11.94 -8.29 11.84
CA ILE A 349 11.83 -8.61 10.41
C ILE A 349 12.23 -7.44 9.51
N PHE A 350 11.80 -6.22 9.82
CA PHE A 350 11.88 -5.08 8.90
C PHE A 350 12.94 -4.04 9.26
N ALA A 351 13.38 -3.99 10.52
CA ALA A 351 14.33 -2.99 11.00
C ALA A 351 15.71 -3.58 11.34
N THR A 352 15.76 -4.68 12.09
CA THR A 352 17.03 -5.21 12.60
C THR A 352 17.57 -6.39 11.79
N GLY A 353 16.73 -7.10 11.04
CA GLY A 353 17.12 -8.29 10.27
C GLY A 353 17.38 -9.52 11.14
N THR A 354 16.77 -9.58 12.32
CA THR A 354 16.93 -10.67 13.29
C THR A 354 16.17 -11.93 12.85
N GLN A 355 16.67 -13.11 13.21
CA GLN A 355 16.02 -14.38 12.91
C GLN A 355 14.85 -14.65 13.88
N VAL A 356 13.68 -14.09 13.56
CA VAL A 356 12.48 -14.08 14.42
C VAL A 356 11.96 -15.48 14.80
N GLY A 357 12.20 -16.51 13.98
CA GLY A 357 11.79 -17.90 14.30
C GLY A 357 12.82 -18.71 15.10
N SER A 358 13.91 -18.10 15.58
CA SER A 358 14.90 -18.82 16.39
C SER A 358 14.43 -18.96 17.84
N LYS A 359 14.70 -20.12 18.46
CA LYS A 359 14.33 -20.36 19.87
C LYS A 359 14.96 -19.34 20.82
N VAL A 360 16.22 -18.95 20.57
CA VAL A 360 16.93 -17.93 21.36
C VAL A 360 16.20 -16.60 21.34
N PHE A 361 15.86 -16.09 20.15
CA PHE A 361 15.09 -14.85 20.02
C PHE A 361 13.74 -14.94 20.74
N LEU A 362 13.01 -16.03 20.54
CA LEU A 362 11.67 -16.18 21.10
C LEU A 362 11.67 -16.29 22.63
N ARG A 363 12.62 -17.03 23.23
CA ARG A 363 12.75 -17.08 24.70
C ARG A 363 13.07 -15.70 25.27
N GLN A 364 14.01 -15.00 24.65
CA GLN A 364 14.36 -13.64 25.07
C GLN A 364 13.16 -12.70 24.97
N LEU A 365 12.44 -12.73 23.84
CA LEU A 365 11.27 -11.90 23.65
C LEU A 365 10.15 -12.17 24.67
N LEU A 366 9.88 -13.44 25.00
CA LEU A 366 8.92 -13.76 26.06
C LEU A 366 9.36 -13.21 27.41
N THR A 367 10.65 -13.34 27.73
CA THR A 367 11.24 -12.82 28.98
C THR A 367 11.16 -11.29 29.03
N ASP A 368 11.49 -10.60 27.94
CA ASP A 368 11.42 -9.14 27.82
C ASP A 368 9.99 -8.61 27.98
N LEU A 369 8.99 -9.41 27.62
CA LEU A 369 7.57 -9.10 27.81
C LEU A 369 7.06 -9.45 29.23
N GLY A 370 7.92 -9.98 30.09
CA GLY A 370 7.58 -10.41 31.45
C GLY A 370 6.78 -11.71 31.51
N LEU A 371 6.89 -12.56 30.50
CA LEU A 371 6.19 -13.85 30.43
C LEU A 371 7.12 -15.00 30.78
N ASP A 372 6.55 -16.08 31.33
CA ASP A 372 7.27 -17.33 31.52
C ASP A 372 7.57 -17.96 30.15
N ALA A 373 8.85 -18.05 29.82
CA ALA A 373 9.30 -18.59 28.55
C ALA A 373 9.12 -20.11 28.47
N ASP A 374 9.19 -20.85 29.58
CA ASP A 374 8.99 -22.29 29.60
C ASP A 374 7.53 -22.65 29.42
N GLU A 375 6.61 -21.94 30.07
CA GLU A 375 5.17 -22.08 29.81
C GLU A 375 4.81 -21.74 28.37
N GLY A 376 5.32 -20.63 27.84
CA GLY A 376 5.07 -20.25 26.44
C GLY A 376 5.61 -21.28 25.44
N PHE A 377 6.76 -21.89 25.73
CA PHE A 377 7.38 -22.88 24.84
C PHE A 377 6.62 -24.20 24.77
N LYS A 378 5.68 -24.48 25.69
CA LYS A 378 4.74 -25.61 25.55
C LYS A 378 3.82 -25.46 24.33
N HIS A 379 3.60 -24.23 23.87
CA HIS A 379 2.77 -23.91 22.70
C HIS A 379 3.58 -23.75 21.40
N LEU A 380 4.92 -23.82 21.47
CA LEU A 380 5.77 -23.60 20.31
C LEU A 380 5.52 -24.65 19.22
N ASP A 381 5.35 -24.19 17.99
CA ASP A 381 5.08 -25.02 16.81
C ASP A 381 3.73 -25.78 16.84
N ALA A 382 2.84 -25.47 17.80
CA ALA A 382 1.45 -25.93 17.78
C ALA A 382 0.67 -25.38 16.57
N THR A 383 -0.49 -25.97 16.25
CA THR A 383 -1.32 -25.64 15.08
C THR A 383 -2.76 -25.23 15.42
N ASP A 384 -3.13 -25.24 16.70
CA ASP A 384 -4.47 -24.89 17.19
C ASP A 384 -4.88 -23.42 16.91
N TRP A 385 -3.90 -22.54 16.69
CA TRP A 385 -4.12 -21.14 16.29
C TRP A 385 -4.63 -20.98 14.84
N GLU A 386 -4.40 -21.96 13.95
CA GLU A 386 -4.65 -21.82 12.51
C GLU A 386 -6.13 -21.54 12.20
N ALA A 387 -7.04 -22.24 12.87
CA ALA A 387 -8.48 -22.05 12.70
C ALA A 387 -8.93 -20.63 13.13
N GLY A 388 -8.34 -20.08 14.19
CA GLY A 388 -8.62 -18.72 14.65
C GLY A 388 -8.17 -17.67 13.64
N PHE A 389 -7.00 -17.87 13.00
CA PHE A 389 -6.47 -16.94 12.00
C PHE A 389 -7.25 -17.02 10.69
N GLU A 390 -7.75 -18.20 10.33
CA GLU A 390 -8.65 -18.36 9.19
C GLU A 390 -10.00 -17.68 9.45
N LYS A 391 -10.56 -17.80 10.66
CA LYS A 391 -11.75 -17.04 11.07
C LYS A 391 -11.53 -15.53 10.95
N ASN A 392 -10.36 -15.02 11.41
CA ASN A 392 -10.00 -13.62 11.22
C ASN A 392 -9.98 -13.22 9.74
N ARG A 393 -9.38 -14.04 8.88
CA ARG A 393 -9.34 -13.78 7.44
C ARG A 393 -10.74 -13.72 6.83
N LEU A 394 -11.63 -14.65 7.19
CA LEU A 394 -13.02 -14.66 6.73
C LEU A 394 -13.80 -13.44 7.24
N ASP A 395 -13.57 -13.02 8.49
CA ASP A 395 -14.18 -11.80 9.03
C ASP A 395 -13.72 -10.52 8.31
N MET A 396 -12.46 -10.47 7.86
CA MET A 396 -11.94 -9.39 7.02
C MET A 396 -12.59 -9.37 5.63
N TYR A 397 -12.84 -10.55 5.04
CA TYR A 397 -13.48 -10.67 3.72
C TYR A 397 -14.93 -10.15 3.74
N LYS A 398 -15.64 -10.28 4.86
CA LYS A 398 -17.01 -9.75 5.03
C LYS A 398 -17.11 -8.23 4.85
N VAL A 399 -16.01 -7.50 5.00
CA VAL A 399 -15.95 -6.03 4.83
C VAL A 399 -15.22 -5.63 3.55
N ASN A 400 -15.21 -6.53 2.55
CA ASN A 400 -14.54 -6.34 1.26
C ASN A 400 -13.04 -5.99 1.38
N CYS A 401 -12.35 -6.55 2.38
CA CYS A 401 -10.91 -6.38 2.53
C CYS A 401 -10.19 -7.74 2.42
N TRP A 402 -9.04 -7.77 1.76
CA TRP A 402 -8.25 -9.00 1.51
C TRP A 402 -6.79 -8.91 1.97
N GLY A 403 -6.34 -7.71 2.36
CA GLY A 403 -4.95 -7.40 2.69
C GLY A 403 -4.76 -6.82 4.11
N ALA A 404 -3.50 -6.70 4.53
CA ALA A 404 -3.14 -6.16 5.83
C ALA A 404 -2.21 -4.93 5.68
N PRO A 405 -2.34 -3.91 6.55
CA PRO A 405 -3.28 -3.86 7.67
C PRO A 405 -4.70 -3.49 7.22
N THR A 406 -5.71 -4.12 7.79
CA THR A 406 -7.11 -3.67 7.68
C THR A 406 -7.59 -3.27 9.07
N PHE A 407 -8.32 -2.17 9.17
CA PHE A 407 -8.88 -1.65 10.41
C PHE A 407 -10.40 -1.81 10.42
N LYS A 408 -10.95 -2.16 11.58
CA LYS A 408 -12.37 -2.03 11.86
C LYS A 408 -12.58 -1.21 13.13
N LEU A 409 -13.29 -0.11 13.01
CA LEU A 409 -13.65 0.74 14.14
C LEU A 409 -15.08 0.40 14.56
N PHE A 410 -15.28 0.15 15.84
CA PHE A 410 -16.58 -0.14 16.40
C PHE A 410 -16.98 0.91 17.43
N HIS A 411 -18.26 1.26 17.45
CA HIS A 411 -18.89 2.07 18.49
C HIS A 411 -20.17 1.36 18.93
N LYS A 412 -20.32 1.07 20.22
CA LYS A 412 -21.48 0.32 20.78
C LYS A 412 -21.71 -1.02 20.09
N ASN A 413 -20.63 -1.71 19.72
CA ASN A 413 -20.59 -2.96 18.95
C ASN A 413 -20.99 -2.87 17.47
N ASP A 414 -21.39 -1.71 16.98
CA ASP A 414 -21.62 -1.49 15.55
C ASP A 414 -20.31 -1.18 14.84
N ASN A 415 -20.05 -1.86 13.73
CA ASN A 415 -18.89 -1.59 12.88
C ASN A 415 -19.15 -0.32 12.05
N ILE A 416 -18.62 0.81 12.50
CA ILE A 416 -18.85 2.13 11.88
C ILE A 416 -17.86 2.46 10.76
N LEU A 417 -16.69 1.83 10.74
CA LEU A 417 -15.70 2.00 9.68
C LEU A 417 -14.93 0.71 9.44
N SER A 418 -14.75 0.36 8.16
CA SER A 418 -13.82 -0.68 7.72
C SER A 418 -12.95 -0.13 6.60
N ILE A 419 -11.63 -0.16 6.80
CA ILE A 419 -10.68 0.51 5.91
C ILE A 419 -9.34 -0.24 5.84
N TRP A 420 -8.70 -0.27 4.67
CA TRP A 420 -7.47 -1.00 4.40
C TRP A 420 -6.31 -0.04 4.11
N GLY A 421 -5.13 -0.37 4.65
CA GLY A 421 -3.90 0.37 4.42
C GLY A 421 -3.52 1.31 5.56
N GLN A 422 -2.22 1.39 5.86
CA GLN A 422 -1.68 2.27 6.90
C GLN A 422 -1.88 3.77 6.58
N ASP A 423 -2.06 4.08 5.30
CA ASP A 423 -2.43 5.38 4.75
C ASP A 423 -3.91 5.73 4.95
N ARG A 424 -4.65 4.93 5.73
CA ARG A 424 -6.01 5.22 6.17
C ARG A 424 -6.13 5.41 7.68
N ILE A 425 -5.03 5.35 8.42
CA ILE A 425 -5.02 5.59 9.88
C ILE A 425 -5.58 6.98 10.21
N TRP A 426 -5.27 8.00 9.39
CA TRP A 426 -5.83 9.34 9.58
C TRP A 426 -7.36 9.34 9.46
N LEU A 427 -7.95 8.55 8.55
CA LEU A 427 -9.40 8.47 8.40
C LEU A 427 -10.04 7.76 9.60
N VAL A 428 -9.38 6.74 10.17
CA VAL A 428 -9.81 6.14 11.44
C VAL A 428 -9.86 7.20 12.54
N GLU A 429 -8.86 8.07 12.60
CA GLU A 429 -8.82 9.17 13.55
C GLU A 429 -9.93 10.20 13.31
N GLU A 430 -10.20 10.57 12.05
CA GLU A 430 -11.30 11.47 11.72
C GLU A 430 -12.68 10.90 12.10
N GLU A 431 -12.88 9.59 12.01
CA GLU A 431 -14.11 8.96 12.53
C GLU A 431 -14.15 8.95 14.06
N LEU A 432 -13.01 8.76 14.73
CA LEU A 432 -12.93 8.87 16.20
C LEU A 432 -13.26 10.29 16.70
N LYS A 433 -12.85 11.33 15.98
CA LYS A 433 -13.13 12.74 16.33
C LYS A 433 -14.62 13.10 16.28
N LYS A 434 -15.43 12.34 15.52
CA LYS A 434 -16.88 12.53 15.39
C LYS A 434 -17.67 11.91 16.56
N LEU A 435 -17.03 11.04 17.33
CA LEU A 435 -17.57 10.46 18.57
C LEU A 435 -17.26 11.38 19.76
#